data_AF-A0A3S5CRN2-F1
#
_entry.id   AF-A0A3S5CRN2-F1
#
_cell.length_a   1.000
_cell.length_b   1.000
_cell.length_c   1.000
_cell.angle_alpha   90.00
_cell.angle_beta   90.00
_cell.angle_gamma   90.00
#
_symmetry.space_group_name_H-M   'P 1'
#
loop_
_entity.id
_entity.type
_entity.pdbx_description
1 polymer ?
#
loop_
_entity_poly.entity_id
_entity_poly.type
_entity_poly.pdbx_seq_one_letter_code
_entity_poly.pdbx_strand_id
1 'polypeptide(L)'
;MHYSHCSFLDKTEIVGRNDYIPTEQDILRCRVLTSGIFETKFCVDKVQFHMFDVGGQRDERRKWIQCFNDVTAIIFVSACSSFNMVLREDPNQNRVRESLELLGSIWNNRWLRNISVILFLNKQDLLAEKVKAGKSKIENYFPHYANYQAPTEGKFDITSATIYNCVKHSIDF
;
A
#
# COMPACT_ATOMS: atom_id res chain seq x y z
N MET A 1 13.58 0.44 8.17
CA MET A 1 13.07 -0.76 8.85
C MET A 1 12.70 -0.39 10.30
N HIS A 2 11.67 0.46 10.55
CA HIS A 2 11.76 1.33 11.74
C HIS A 2 10.56 1.62 12.66
N TYR A 3 9.32 1.07 12.56
CA TYR A 3 8.29 1.44 13.57
C TYR A 3 7.24 0.40 13.99
N SER A 4 6.98 -0.68 13.23
CA SER A 4 6.13 -1.76 13.78
C SER A 4 6.78 -2.46 14.97
N HIS A 5 8.11 -2.44 15.07
CA HIS A 5 8.84 -3.01 16.20
C HIS A 5 8.83 -2.11 17.44
N CYS A 6 8.81 -0.77 17.30
CA CYS A 6 8.87 0.13 18.46
C CYS A 6 7.64 -0.06 19.35
N SER A 7 6.45 -0.12 18.77
CA SER A 7 5.17 -0.34 19.48
C SER A 7 5.16 -1.57 20.41
N PHE A 8 5.77 -2.68 20.00
CA PHE A 8 5.78 -3.90 20.82
C PHE A 8 6.97 -3.94 21.78
N LEU A 9 8.11 -3.38 21.37
CA LEU A 9 9.29 -3.28 22.23
C LEU A 9 9.04 -2.34 23.41
N ASP A 10 8.28 -1.26 23.19
CA ASP A 10 7.84 -0.32 24.24
C ASP A 10 6.85 -0.97 25.24
N LYS A 11 6.28 -2.14 24.90
CA LYS A 11 5.32 -2.90 25.72
C LYS A 11 5.88 -4.26 26.17
N THR A 12 7.20 -4.47 26.15
CA THR A 12 7.83 -5.79 26.45
C THR A 12 7.39 -6.37 27.79
N GLU A 13 7.28 -5.56 28.83
CA GLU A 13 6.81 -5.98 30.17
C GLU A 13 5.35 -6.47 30.20
N ILE A 14 4.52 -5.99 29.27
CA ILE A 14 3.10 -6.36 29.16
C ILE A 14 2.98 -7.60 28.28
N VAL A 15 3.62 -7.59 27.11
CA VAL A 15 3.56 -8.68 26.12
C VAL A 15 4.23 -9.95 26.64
N GLY A 16 5.21 -9.84 27.54
CA GLY A 16 5.93 -10.97 28.14
C GLY A 16 5.21 -11.67 29.29
N ARG A 17 4.03 -11.20 29.72
CA ARG A 17 3.28 -11.85 30.82
C ARG A 17 2.60 -13.13 30.34
N ASN A 18 2.55 -14.14 31.20
CA ASN A 18 1.94 -15.44 30.89
C ASN A 18 0.42 -15.34 30.62
N ASP A 19 -0.24 -14.32 31.14
CA ASP A 19 -1.67 -14.05 31.02
C ASP A 19 -1.99 -12.93 30.03
N TYR A 20 -1.03 -12.51 29.20
CA TYR A 20 -1.24 -11.46 28.21
C TYR A 20 -2.26 -11.88 27.14
N ILE A 21 -3.31 -11.07 26.99
CA ILE A 21 -4.31 -11.18 25.92
C ILE A 21 -4.13 -9.97 24.99
N PRO A 22 -3.80 -10.17 23.70
CA PRO A 22 -3.62 -9.07 22.76
C PRO A 22 -4.88 -8.21 22.61
N THR A 23 -4.71 -6.89 22.63
CA THR A 23 -5.82 -5.98 22.29
C THR A 23 -6.08 -5.97 20.78
N GLU A 24 -7.25 -5.49 20.35
CA GLU A 24 -7.54 -5.29 18.92
C GLU A 24 -6.46 -4.45 18.23
N GLN A 25 -5.95 -3.42 18.91
CA GLN A 25 -4.88 -2.58 18.39
C GLN A 25 -3.56 -3.34 18.21
N ASP A 26 -3.26 -4.28 19.10
CA ASP A 26 -2.07 -5.14 18.99
C ASP A 26 -2.25 -6.15 17.85
N ILE A 27 -3.46 -6.72 17.68
CA ILE A 27 -3.79 -7.58 16.54
C ILE A 27 -3.61 -6.83 15.22
N LEU A 28 -4.13 -5.60 15.11
CA LEU A 28 -3.99 -4.75 13.92
C LEU A 28 -2.53 -4.35 13.62
N ARG A 29 -1.67 -4.25 14.64
CA ARG A 29 -0.24 -3.95 14.47
C ARG A 29 0.61 -5.19 14.21
N CYS A 30 0.08 -6.38 14.48
CA CYS A 30 0.76 -7.63 14.22
C CYS A 30 1.02 -7.78 12.72
N ARG A 31 2.28 -8.02 12.36
CA ARG A 31 2.66 -8.21 10.96
C ARG A 31 2.71 -9.69 10.64
N VAL A 32 1.60 -10.21 10.13
CA VAL A 32 1.53 -11.53 9.49
C VAL A 32 1.58 -11.33 7.98
N LEU A 33 2.47 -12.04 7.29
CA LEU A 33 2.56 -11.98 5.84
C LEU A 33 1.50 -12.91 5.25
N THR A 34 0.54 -12.35 4.51
CA THR A 34 -0.45 -13.13 3.76
C THR A 34 0.25 -13.95 2.68
N SER A 35 0.08 -15.28 2.71
CA SER A 35 0.44 -16.21 1.64
C SER A 35 -0.81 -16.94 1.19
N GLY A 36 -1.09 -16.90 -0.12
CA GLY A 36 -2.35 -17.38 -0.68
C GLY A 36 -3.41 -16.29 -0.83
N ILE A 37 -4.66 -16.75 -0.86
CA ILE A 37 -5.86 -15.94 -1.08
C ILE A 37 -6.81 -16.26 0.07
N PHE A 38 -7.29 -15.23 0.76
CA PHE A 38 -8.23 -15.35 1.85
C PHE A 38 -9.52 -14.63 1.50
N GLU A 39 -10.64 -15.25 1.81
CA GLU A 39 -11.96 -14.70 1.51
C GLU A 39 -12.65 -14.26 2.79
N THR A 40 -13.33 -13.12 2.75
CA THR A 40 -14.17 -12.65 3.85
C THR A 40 -15.46 -12.08 3.27
N LYS A 41 -16.59 -12.51 3.83
CA LYS A 41 -17.92 -12.04 3.44
C LYS A 41 -18.52 -11.29 4.62
N PHE A 42 -19.02 -10.08 4.38
CA PHE A 42 -19.63 -9.25 5.40
C PHE A 42 -20.71 -8.35 4.80
N CYS A 43 -21.61 -7.85 5.65
CA CYS A 43 -22.72 -6.98 5.25
C CYS A 43 -22.58 -5.60 5.90
N VAL A 44 -22.70 -4.53 5.11
CA VAL A 44 -22.76 -3.14 5.60
C VAL A 44 -23.98 -2.50 4.99
N ASP A 45 -24.88 -1.96 5.82
CA ASP A 45 -26.09 -1.28 5.36
C ASP A 45 -26.91 -2.05 4.31
N LYS A 46 -27.06 -3.37 4.53
CA LYS A 46 -27.74 -4.34 3.64
C LYS A 46 -27.03 -4.63 2.32
N VAL A 47 -25.85 -4.07 2.08
CA VAL A 47 -24.98 -4.39 0.95
C VAL A 47 -24.03 -5.51 1.35
N GLN A 48 -23.98 -6.57 0.55
CA GLN A 48 -23.08 -7.71 0.76
C GLN A 48 -21.73 -7.44 0.08
N PHE A 49 -20.66 -7.60 0.84
CA PHE A 49 -19.28 -7.50 0.38
C PHE A 49 -18.63 -8.87 0.42
N HIS A 50 -17.94 -9.25 -0.66
CA HIS A 50 -17.07 -10.42 -0.73
C HIS A 50 -15.66 -9.93 -1.05
N MET A 51 -14.81 -9.93 -0.03
CA MET A 51 -13.45 -9.41 -0.09
C MET A 51 -12.45 -10.55 -0.23
N PHE A 52 -11.49 -10.38 -1.13
CA PHE A 52 -10.37 -11.29 -1.33
C PHE A 52 -9.08 -10.59 -0.89
N ASP A 53 -8.46 -11.04 0.20
CA ASP A 53 -7.11 -10.62 0.59
C ASP A 53 -6.09 -11.53 -0.09
N VAL A 54 -5.23 -10.93 -0.93
CA VAL A 54 -4.25 -11.65 -1.73
C VAL A 54 -2.84 -11.28 -1.31
N GLY A 55 -1.96 -12.27 -1.20
CA GLY A 55 -0.54 -12.03 -0.92
C GLY A 55 0.09 -11.07 -1.93
N GLY A 56 0.69 -9.99 -1.43
CA GLY A 56 1.31 -8.93 -2.27
C GLY A 56 2.75 -9.19 -2.74
N GLN A 57 3.40 -10.21 -2.16
CA GLN A 57 4.80 -10.56 -2.46
C GLN A 57 4.92 -11.14 -3.87
N ARG A 58 6.07 -10.94 -4.53
CA ARG A 58 6.28 -11.34 -5.93
C ARG A 58 5.88 -12.80 -6.21
N ASP A 59 6.21 -13.73 -5.31
CA ASP A 59 5.91 -15.16 -5.47
C ASP A 59 4.41 -15.50 -5.36
N GLU A 60 3.64 -14.64 -4.68
CA GLU A 60 2.20 -14.81 -4.48
C GLU A 60 1.37 -14.28 -5.66
N ARG A 61 1.93 -13.35 -6.46
CA ARG A 61 1.18 -12.63 -7.52
C ARG A 61 0.66 -13.52 -8.63
N ARG A 62 1.30 -14.67 -8.89
CA ARG A 62 0.81 -15.63 -9.89
C ARG A 62 -0.58 -16.18 -9.53
N LYS A 63 -0.95 -16.18 -8.25
CA LYS A 63 -2.25 -16.67 -7.76
C LYS A 63 -3.37 -15.67 -8.01
N TRP A 64 -3.07 -14.38 -8.23
CA TRP A 64 -4.08 -13.31 -8.36
C TRP A 64 -5.07 -13.54 -9.50
N ILE A 65 -4.65 -14.24 -10.56
CA ILE A 65 -5.53 -14.61 -11.68
C ILE A 65 -6.78 -15.39 -11.23
N GLN A 66 -6.70 -16.10 -10.09
CA GLN A 66 -7.81 -16.84 -9.51
C GLN A 66 -8.96 -15.93 -9.04
N CYS A 67 -8.70 -14.64 -8.81
CA CYS A 67 -9.70 -13.66 -8.37
C CYS A 67 -10.21 -12.75 -9.50
N PHE A 68 -9.63 -12.79 -10.72
CA PHE A 68 -9.88 -11.74 -11.73
C PHE A 68 -11.23 -11.82 -12.44
N ASN A 69 -11.96 -12.94 -12.34
CA ASN A 69 -13.16 -13.16 -13.15
C ASN A 69 -14.45 -12.54 -12.59
N ASP A 70 -14.48 -12.03 -11.34
CA ASP A 70 -15.72 -11.52 -10.73
C ASP A 70 -15.49 -10.45 -9.64
N VAL A 71 -14.53 -9.54 -9.88
CA VAL A 71 -14.28 -8.42 -8.96
C VAL A 71 -14.95 -7.15 -9.45
N THR A 72 -15.67 -6.45 -8.56
CA THR A 72 -16.28 -5.14 -8.87
C THR A 72 -15.23 -4.03 -8.90
N ALA A 73 -14.26 -4.08 -7.98
CA ALA A 73 -13.21 -3.09 -7.85
C ALA A 73 -11.96 -3.74 -7.23
N ILE A 74 -10.80 -3.13 -7.50
CA ILE A 74 -9.52 -3.49 -6.87
C ILE A 74 -9.18 -2.41 -5.86
N ILE A 75 -8.89 -2.80 -4.62
CA ILE A 75 -8.30 -1.91 -3.62
C ILE A 75 -6.78 -2.11 -3.68
N PHE A 76 -6.07 -1.14 -4.22
CA PHE A 76 -4.62 -1.16 -4.28
C PHE A 76 -4.02 -0.34 -3.14
N VAL A 77 -3.21 -0.97 -2.29
CA VAL A 77 -2.62 -0.32 -1.11
C VAL A 77 -1.13 -0.10 -1.30
N SER A 78 -0.68 1.15 -1.30
CA SER A 78 0.73 1.52 -1.41
C SER A 78 1.25 2.10 -0.09
N ALA A 79 2.38 1.61 0.40
CA ALA A 79 3.00 2.10 1.63
C ALA A 79 3.97 3.26 1.35
N CYS A 80 3.46 4.48 1.17
CA CYS A 80 4.23 5.65 0.72
C CYS A 80 5.41 6.00 1.64
N SER A 81 5.30 5.74 2.94
CA SER A 81 6.39 5.94 3.90
C SER A 81 7.62 5.06 3.62
N SER A 82 7.56 4.11 2.69
CA SER A 82 8.67 3.22 2.34
C SER A 82 9.60 3.76 1.24
N PHE A 83 9.51 5.06 0.89
CA PHE A 83 10.28 5.66 -0.21
C PHE A 83 11.79 5.49 -0.07
N ASN A 84 12.32 5.34 1.15
CA ASN A 84 13.74 5.13 1.45
C ASN A 84 14.09 3.67 1.75
N MET A 85 13.26 2.71 1.33
CA MET A 85 13.44 1.29 1.63
C MET A 85 13.43 0.44 0.37
N VAL A 86 14.12 -0.70 0.44
CA VAL A 86 14.16 -1.74 -0.61
C VAL A 86 13.29 -2.93 -0.26
N LEU A 87 12.90 -3.74 -1.24
CA LEU A 87 12.13 -4.98 -1.04
C LEU A 87 12.91 -5.96 -0.15
N ARG A 88 12.20 -6.92 0.46
CA ARG A 88 12.86 -7.96 1.27
C ARG A 88 13.44 -9.03 0.35
N GLU A 89 12.69 -9.35 -0.70
CA GLU A 89 12.99 -10.31 -1.74
C GLU A 89 14.02 -9.81 -2.77
N ASP A 90 14.21 -8.49 -2.87
CA ASP A 90 15.12 -7.87 -3.84
C ASP A 90 15.73 -6.58 -3.27
N PRO A 91 16.99 -6.61 -2.79
CA PRO A 91 17.62 -5.46 -2.18
C PRO A 91 17.97 -4.34 -3.17
N ASN A 92 17.87 -4.59 -4.48
CA ASN A 92 18.14 -3.58 -5.50
C ASN A 92 16.88 -2.81 -5.90
N GLN A 93 15.69 -3.31 -5.54
CA GLN A 93 14.42 -2.69 -5.91
C GLN A 93 13.84 -1.84 -4.77
N ASN A 94 13.61 -0.56 -5.05
CA ASN A 94 12.93 0.36 -4.12
C ASN A 94 11.45 -0.01 -3.98
N ARG A 95 10.91 0.03 -2.74
CA ARG A 95 9.52 -0.39 -2.46
C ARG A 95 8.45 0.47 -3.12
N VAL A 96 8.66 1.78 -3.18
CA VAL A 96 7.67 2.69 -3.79
C VAL A 96 7.75 2.58 -5.32
N ARG A 97 8.94 2.43 -5.89
CA ARG A 97 9.10 2.14 -7.33
C ARG A 97 8.42 0.84 -7.73
N GLU A 98 8.65 -0.24 -6.99
CA GLU A 98 7.95 -1.51 -7.22
C GLU A 98 6.44 -1.36 -7.13
N SER A 99 5.95 -0.58 -6.16
CA SER A 99 4.51 -0.35 -6.01
C SER A 99 3.92 0.39 -7.20
N LEU A 100 4.65 1.34 -7.79
CA LEU A 100 4.26 2.04 -9.02
C LEU A 100 4.34 1.09 -10.23
N GLU A 101 5.44 0.33 -10.31
CA GLU A 101 5.66 -0.91 -11.07
C GLU A 101 4.37 -1.72 -11.27
N LEU A 102 3.94 -2.23 -10.13
CA LEU A 102 2.82 -3.13 -9.98
C LEU A 102 1.49 -2.45 -10.29
N LEU A 103 1.27 -1.21 -9.82
CA LEU A 103 0.05 -0.47 -10.14
C LEU A 103 -0.10 -0.26 -11.66
N GLY A 104 1.00 0.11 -12.33
CA GLY A 104 1.03 0.24 -13.79
C GLY A 104 0.70 -1.09 -14.49
N SER A 105 1.20 -2.21 -13.97
CA SER A 105 0.88 -3.54 -14.52
C SER A 105 -0.60 -3.92 -14.37
N ILE A 106 -1.24 -3.55 -13.25
CA ILE A 106 -2.66 -3.78 -12.99
C ILE A 106 -3.50 -2.88 -13.90
N TRP A 107 -3.15 -1.60 -13.97
CA TRP A 107 -3.87 -0.60 -14.74
C TRP A 107 -3.88 -0.91 -16.25
N ASN A 108 -2.76 -1.41 -16.77
CA ASN A 108 -2.63 -1.76 -18.19
C ASN A 108 -3.05 -3.21 -18.48
N ASN A 109 -3.55 -3.95 -17.49
CA ASN A 109 -3.95 -5.34 -17.68
C ASN A 109 -5.26 -5.43 -18.48
N ARG A 110 -5.22 -6.12 -19.63
CA ARG A 110 -6.39 -6.29 -20.51
C ARG A 110 -7.61 -6.94 -19.82
N TRP A 111 -7.38 -7.83 -18.85
CA TRP A 111 -8.44 -8.50 -18.10
C TRP A 111 -9.09 -7.60 -17.04
N LEU A 112 -8.43 -6.50 -16.67
CA LEU A 112 -8.88 -5.57 -15.64
C LEU A 112 -9.34 -4.22 -16.21
N ARG A 113 -9.45 -4.09 -17.54
CA ARG A 113 -9.72 -2.82 -18.22
C ARG A 113 -11.01 -2.12 -17.77
N ASN A 114 -12.01 -2.89 -17.38
CA ASN A 114 -13.31 -2.37 -16.93
C ASN A 114 -13.45 -2.34 -15.40
N ILE A 115 -12.40 -2.73 -14.67
CA ILE A 115 -12.40 -2.80 -13.22
C ILE A 115 -11.88 -1.48 -12.65
N SER A 116 -12.65 -0.90 -11.73
CA SER A 116 -12.23 0.32 -11.04
C SER A 116 -11.12 0.01 -10.03
N VAL A 117 -10.11 0.87 -9.97
CA VAL A 117 -9.02 0.77 -8.99
C VAL A 117 -9.17 1.89 -7.96
N ILE A 118 -9.35 1.49 -6.69
CA ILE A 118 -9.36 2.37 -5.53
C ILE A 118 -7.94 2.35 -4.94
N LEU A 119 -7.24 3.49 -5.02
CA LEU A 119 -5.86 3.61 -4.54
C LEU A 119 -5.82 4.15 -3.10
N PHE A 120 -5.30 3.35 -2.18
CA PHE A 120 -4.99 3.77 -0.83
C PHE A 120 -3.49 4.05 -0.68
N LEU A 121 -3.18 5.33 -0.49
CA LEU A 121 -1.85 5.79 -0.10
C LEU A 121 -1.72 5.61 1.43
N ASN A 122 -1.26 4.44 1.86
CA ASN A 122 -1.21 4.05 3.26
C ASN A 122 0.06 4.56 3.97
N LYS A 123 0.00 4.60 5.31
CA LYS A 123 1.07 5.03 6.22
C LYS A 123 1.45 6.51 6.07
N GLN A 124 0.44 7.37 5.90
CA GLN A 124 0.62 8.82 5.79
C GLN A 124 1.20 9.44 7.05
N ASP A 125 0.80 8.93 8.21
CA ASP A 125 1.39 9.22 9.52
C ASP A 125 2.92 9.05 9.50
N LEU A 126 3.40 7.87 9.11
CA LEU A 126 4.83 7.56 9.06
C LEU A 126 5.55 8.33 7.95
N LEU A 127 4.87 8.66 6.85
CA LEU A 127 5.42 9.50 5.79
C LEU A 127 5.64 10.92 6.32
N ALA A 128 4.63 11.51 6.95
CA ALA A 128 4.68 12.85 7.49
C ALA A 128 5.78 12.99 8.56
N GLU A 129 5.88 12.03 9.49
CA GLU A 129 6.95 12.00 10.49
C GLU A 129 8.34 11.90 9.86
N LYS A 130 8.51 11.02 8.86
CA LYS A 130 9.80 10.81 8.20
C LYS A 130 10.26 12.04 7.41
N VAL A 131 9.33 12.70 6.71
CA VAL A 131 9.60 13.95 5.99
C VAL A 131 9.98 15.05 6.98
N LYS A 132 9.19 15.23 8.05
CA LYS A 132 9.48 16.23 9.11
C LYS A 132 10.83 15.99 9.79
N ALA A 133 11.22 14.73 10.01
CA ALA A 133 12.48 14.39 10.65
C ALA A 133 13.71 14.77 9.80
N GLY A 134 13.56 14.95 8.48
CA GLY A 134 14.62 15.41 7.58
C GLY A 134 15.81 14.46 7.37
N LYS A 135 15.87 13.31 8.07
CA LYS A 135 16.98 12.34 8.00
C LYS A 135 17.10 11.63 6.64
N SER A 136 15.99 11.47 5.94
CA SER A 136 15.95 10.84 4.62
C SER A 136 15.06 11.67 3.71
N LYS A 137 15.69 12.42 2.80
CA LYS A 137 14.96 13.27 1.86
C LYS A 137 14.42 12.45 0.68
N ILE A 138 13.26 12.83 0.14
CA ILE A 138 12.58 12.07 -0.92
C ILE A 138 13.39 12.15 -2.22
N GLU A 139 13.96 13.32 -2.52
CA GLU A 139 14.76 13.59 -3.72
C GLU A 139 16.00 12.69 -3.87
N ASN A 140 16.52 12.15 -2.75
CA ASN A 140 17.62 11.18 -2.80
C ASN A 140 17.22 9.85 -3.45
N TYR A 141 15.92 9.53 -3.45
CA TYR A 141 15.35 8.31 -4.01
C TYR A 141 14.50 8.57 -5.25
N PHE A 142 13.93 9.77 -5.37
CA PHE A 142 13.09 10.23 -6.47
C PHE A 142 13.54 11.63 -6.90
N PRO A 143 14.59 11.76 -7.74
CA PRO A 143 15.22 13.04 -8.04
C PRO A 143 14.27 14.13 -8.57
N HIS A 144 13.26 13.73 -9.36
CA HIS A 144 12.24 14.64 -9.90
C HIS A 144 11.42 15.34 -8.80
N TYR A 145 11.36 14.79 -7.58
CA TYR A 145 10.67 15.41 -6.46
C TYR A 145 11.29 16.77 -6.06
N ALA A 146 12.57 17.00 -6.32
CA ALA A 146 13.22 18.29 -6.05
C ALA A 146 12.59 19.45 -6.84
N ASN A 147 12.00 19.14 -8.00
CA ASN A 147 11.34 20.12 -8.87
C ASN A 147 9.81 20.01 -8.80
N TYR A 148 9.27 19.13 -7.96
CA TYR A 148 7.84 18.92 -7.85
C TYR A 148 7.18 20.13 -7.17
N GLN A 149 6.21 20.71 -7.85
CA GLN A 149 5.33 21.73 -7.28
C GLN A 149 3.97 21.09 -7.00
N ALA A 150 3.54 21.17 -5.74
CA ALA A 150 2.21 20.72 -5.38
C ALA A 150 1.17 21.49 -6.21
N PRO A 151 0.16 20.82 -6.79
CA PRO A 151 -0.94 21.50 -7.45
C PRO A 151 -1.57 22.52 -6.49
N THR A 152 -1.79 23.75 -6.95
CA THR A 152 -2.60 24.72 -6.21
C THR A 152 -3.99 24.13 -5.99
N GLU A 153 -4.47 24.14 -4.75
CA GLU A 153 -5.72 23.50 -4.34
C GLU A 153 -6.87 23.80 -5.32
N GLY A 154 -7.55 22.75 -5.81
CA GLY A 154 -8.76 22.90 -6.63
C GLY A 154 -8.86 22.10 -7.94
N LYS A 155 -7.88 21.26 -8.30
CA LYS A 155 -7.97 20.37 -9.48
C LYS A 155 -7.65 18.91 -9.16
N PHE A 156 -8.41 18.31 -8.24
CA PHE A 156 -8.56 16.86 -8.20
C PHE A 156 -9.93 16.53 -8.78
N ASP A 157 -10.01 16.53 -10.11
CA ASP A 157 -11.22 16.11 -10.81
C ASP A 157 -11.29 14.58 -10.71
N ILE A 158 -12.28 13.99 -10.03
CA ILE A 158 -12.26 12.54 -9.64
C ILE A 158 -12.61 11.63 -10.84
N THR A 159 -12.74 12.19 -12.04
CA THR A 159 -13.02 11.41 -13.25
C THR A 159 -11.84 10.49 -13.60
N SER A 160 -12.13 9.33 -14.20
CA SER A 160 -11.15 8.27 -14.51
C SER A 160 -9.90 8.74 -15.27
N ALA A 161 -9.95 9.92 -15.91
CA ALA A 161 -8.83 10.55 -16.59
C ALA A 161 -7.82 11.25 -15.66
N THR A 162 -8.21 11.67 -14.45
CA THR A 162 -7.33 12.47 -13.57
C THR A 162 -6.53 11.62 -12.59
N ILE A 163 -7.06 10.49 -12.13
CA ILE A 163 -6.21 9.49 -11.46
C ILE A 163 -5.14 9.05 -12.46
N TYR A 164 -5.52 8.81 -13.72
CA TYR A 164 -4.57 8.54 -14.79
C TYR A 164 -3.59 9.69 -15.02
N ASN A 165 -4.00 10.95 -15.07
CA ASN A 165 -3.08 12.07 -15.28
C ASN A 165 -2.22 12.41 -14.06
N CYS A 166 -2.71 12.24 -12.84
CA CYS A 166 -1.94 12.45 -11.62
C CYS A 166 -0.88 11.35 -11.45
N VAL A 167 -1.23 10.11 -11.84
CA VAL A 167 -0.33 8.97 -11.86
C VAL A 167 0.62 9.07 -13.06
N LYS A 168 0.16 9.45 -14.25
CA LYS A 168 0.97 9.64 -15.47
C LYS A 168 1.91 10.84 -15.40
N HIS A 169 1.50 12.00 -14.90
CA HIS A 169 2.42 13.12 -14.65
C HIS A 169 3.42 12.82 -13.52
N SER A 170 3.16 11.80 -12.70
CA SER A 170 4.14 11.25 -11.74
C SER A 170 4.95 10.06 -12.30
N ILE A 171 4.66 9.61 -13.53
CA ILE A 171 5.23 8.41 -14.20
C ILE A 171 5.93 8.75 -15.53
N ASP A 172 5.68 9.92 -16.11
CA ASP A 172 6.53 10.48 -17.16
C ASP A 172 7.82 10.97 -16.48
N PHE A 173 8.79 10.05 -16.38
CA PHE A 173 10.20 10.31 -16.10
C PHE A 173 10.81 11.24 -17.15
#